data_AF-A0A7W0JQK4-F1
#
_entry.id   AF-A0A7W0JQK4-F1
#
_cell.length_a   1.000
_cell.length_b   1.000
_cell.length_c   1.000
_cell.angle_alpha   90.00
_cell.angle_beta   90.00
_cell.angle_gamma   90.00
#
_symmetry.space_group_name_H-M   'P 1'
#
loop_
_entity.id
_entity.type
_entity.pdbx_description
1 polymer ?
#
loop_
_entity_poly.entity_id
_entity_poly.type
_entity_poly.pdbx_seq_one_letter_code
_entity_poly.pdbx_strand_id
1 'polypeptide(L)'
;MTVGAVKNTLNEALGALQALIGSEATLHRIAAAGQLLADTFAAGGRAYSCGNGGSMCDAMHFAEELTGRFRDNRPGYAALAISDASH
;
A
#
# COMPACT_ATOMS: atom_id res chain seq x y z
N MET A 1 -28.28 4.36 -9.67
CA MET A 1 -27.31 3.24 -9.60
C MET A 1 -28.08 1.94 -9.79
N THR A 2 -27.71 1.09 -10.75
CA THR A 2 -28.43 -0.17 -11.04
C THR A 2 -27.60 -1.36 -10.59
N VAL A 3 -28.23 -2.52 -10.34
CA VAL A 3 -27.52 -3.77 -10.04
C VAL A 3 -26.55 -4.14 -11.18
N GLY A 4 -26.89 -3.83 -12.43
CA GLY A 4 -26.00 -4.02 -13.57
C GLY A 4 -24.73 -3.18 -13.48
N ALA A 5 -24.84 -1.89 -13.12
CA ALA A 5 -23.69 -1.02 -12.95
C ALA A 5 -22.76 -1.51 -11.82
N VAL A 6 -23.34 -1.93 -10.68
CA VAL A 6 -22.56 -2.50 -9.55
C VAL A 6 -21.82 -3.76 -9.98
N LYS A 7 -22.49 -4.70 -10.68
CA LYS A 7 -21.85 -5.92 -11.20
C LYS A 7 -20.71 -5.61 -12.15
N ASN A 8 -20.88 -4.61 -13.04
CA ASN A 8 -19.84 -4.24 -13.99
C ASN A 8 -18.59 -3.71 -13.29
N THR A 9 -18.72 -2.81 -12.32
CA THR A 9 -17.58 -2.29 -11.55
C THR A 9 -16.85 -3.40 -10.77
N LEU A 10 -17.60 -4.34 -10.17
CA LEU A 10 -16.99 -5.47 -9.47
C LEU A 10 -16.25 -6.42 -10.44
N ASN A 11 -16.80 -6.66 -11.63
CA ASN A 11 -16.13 -7.47 -12.66
C ASN A 11 -14.88 -6.78 -13.22
N GLU A 12 -14.89 -5.44 -13.34
CA GLU A 12 -13.71 -4.66 -13.74
C GLU A 12 -12.59 -4.81 -12.71
N ALA A 13 -12.90 -4.65 -11.41
CA ALA A 13 -11.93 -4.86 -10.34
C ALA A 13 -11.39 -6.31 -10.32
N LEU A 14 -12.26 -7.30 -10.54
CA LEU A 14 -11.85 -8.70 -10.67
C LEU A 14 -10.88 -8.90 -11.85
N GLY A 15 -11.17 -8.30 -13.01
CA GLY A 15 -10.31 -8.37 -14.19
C GLY A 15 -8.94 -7.74 -13.93
N ALA A 16 -8.90 -6.59 -13.27
CA ALA A 16 -7.64 -5.94 -12.86
C ALA A 16 -6.83 -6.82 -11.89
N LEU A 17 -7.49 -7.46 -10.91
CA LEU A 17 -6.84 -8.38 -9.99
C LEU A 17 -6.29 -9.63 -10.70
N GLN A 18 -7.05 -10.20 -11.62
CA GLN A 18 -6.59 -11.34 -12.44
C GLN A 18 -5.37 -10.98 -13.30
N ALA A 19 -5.38 -9.78 -13.90
CA ALA A 19 -4.23 -9.28 -14.66
C ALA A 19 -2.99 -9.08 -13.77
N LEU A 20 -3.17 -8.58 -12.54
CA LEU A 20 -2.08 -8.44 -11.57
C LEU A 20 -1.51 -9.81 -11.18
N ILE A 21 -2.37 -10.78 -10.84
CA ILE A 21 -1.96 -12.15 -10.50
C ILE A 21 -1.22 -12.82 -11.65
N GLY A 22 -1.64 -12.60 -12.90
CA GLY A 22 -1.00 -13.15 -14.09
C GLY A 22 0.34 -12.50 -14.46
N SER A 23 0.73 -11.40 -13.82
CA SER A 23 1.96 -10.66 -14.14
C SER A 23 3.11 -11.01 -13.19
N GLU A 24 3.86 -12.07 -13.51
CA GLU A 24 5.05 -12.50 -12.75
C GLU A 24 6.05 -11.35 -12.52
N ALA A 25 6.26 -10.50 -13.52
CA ALA A 25 7.15 -9.34 -13.40
C ALA A 25 6.66 -8.35 -12.32
N THR A 26 5.35 -8.13 -12.22
CA THR A 26 4.78 -7.25 -11.19
C THR A 26 4.86 -7.91 -9.81
N LEU A 27 4.57 -9.20 -9.71
CA LEU A 27 4.68 -9.95 -8.45
C LEU A 27 6.12 -9.93 -7.90
N HIS A 28 7.13 -10.10 -8.75
CA HIS A 28 8.53 -9.97 -8.36
C HIS A 28 8.87 -8.56 -7.85
N ARG A 29 8.33 -7.51 -8.47
CA ARG A 29 8.54 -6.13 -8.01
C ARG A 29 7.89 -5.88 -6.64
N ILE A 30 6.70 -6.42 -6.40
CA ILE A 30 6.02 -6.33 -5.10
C ILE A 30 6.87 -7.01 -4.02
N ALA A 31 7.34 -8.24 -4.27
CA ALA A 31 8.21 -8.96 -3.33
C ALA A 31 9.52 -8.19 -3.06
N ALA A 32 10.16 -7.66 -4.11
CA ALA A 32 11.38 -6.89 -3.98
C ALA A 32 11.17 -5.59 -3.18
N ALA A 33 10.05 -4.88 -3.37
CA ALA A 33 9.71 -3.69 -2.59
C ALA A 33 9.52 -4.02 -1.10
N GLY A 34 8.86 -5.14 -0.79
CA GLY A 34 8.71 -5.61 0.59
C GLY A 34 10.05 -5.93 1.24
N GLN A 35 10.93 -6.63 0.53
CA GLN A 35 12.27 -6.95 1.03
C GLN A 35 13.11 -5.69 1.27
N LEU A 36 13.09 -4.74 0.33
CA LEU A 36 13.82 -3.48 0.46
C LEU A 36 13.38 -2.70 1.72
N LEU A 37 12.08 -2.64 2.00
CA LEU A 37 11.57 -1.99 3.20
C LEU A 37 12.01 -2.72 4.47
N ALA A 38 11.94 -4.06 4.48
CA ALA A 38 12.40 -4.86 5.62
C ALA A 38 13.88 -4.62 5.93
N ASP A 39 14.73 -4.65 4.90
CA ASP A 39 16.17 -4.40 5.04
C ASP A 39 16.44 -2.97 5.50
N THR A 40 15.70 -1.99 4.96
CA THR A 40 15.79 -0.58 5.37
C THR A 40 15.50 -0.42 6.86
N PHE A 41 14.43 -1.02 7.36
CA PHE A 41 14.08 -0.92 8.78
C PHE A 41 15.05 -1.68 9.68
N ALA A 42 15.53 -2.86 9.25
CA ALA A 42 16.55 -3.61 9.98
C ALA A 42 17.86 -2.81 10.13
N ALA A 43 18.20 -1.99 9.13
CA ALA A 43 19.33 -1.07 9.16
C ALA A 43 19.07 0.24 9.93
N GLY A 44 17.90 0.40 10.58
CA GLY A 44 17.52 1.62 11.30
C GLY A 44 17.09 2.78 10.37
N GLY A 45 16.84 2.49 9.10
CA GLY A 45 16.33 3.42 8.10
C GLY A 45 14.85 3.75 8.28
N ARG A 46 14.33 4.60 7.38
CA ARG A 46 12.97 5.14 7.45
C ARG A 46 12.30 5.09 6.08
N ALA A 47 10.97 4.95 6.08
CA ALA A 47 10.16 5.02 4.88
C ALA A 47 9.31 6.31 4.87
N TYR A 48 9.22 6.93 3.70
CA TYR A 48 8.33 8.06 3.47
C TYR A 48 7.37 7.74 2.32
N SER A 49 6.08 7.91 2.54
CA SER A 49 5.04 7.72 1.52
C SER A 49 4.39 9.06 1.18
N CYS A 50 3.95 9.26 -0.06
CA CYS A 50 3.23 10.46 -0.46
C CYS A 50 2.27 10.14 -1.62
N GLY A 51 1.23 10.98 -1.77
CA GLY A 51 0.22 10.82 -2.81
C GLY A 51 -0.71 12.02 -2.85
N ASN A 52 -1.57 12.10 -3.88
CA ASN A 52 -2.57 13.16 -4.02
C ASN A 52 -3.98 12.55 -4.04
N GLY A 53 -4.97 13.25 -3.46
CA GLY A 53 -6.36 12.78 -3.44
C GLY A 53 -6.51 11.42 -2.76
N GLY A 54 -7.18 10.46 -3.40
CA GLY A 54 -7.36 9.12 -2.84
C GLY A 54 -6.05 8.39 -2.52
N SER A 55 -4.99 8.60 -3.30
CA SER A 55 -3.67 8.01 -3.02
C SER A 55 -2.98 8.62 -1.79
N MET A 56 -3.41 9.79 -1.32
CA MET A 56 -2.95 10.34 -0.04
C MET A 56 -3.47 9.48 1.12
N CYS A 57 -4.71 8.99 1.04
CA CYS A 57 -5.25 8.06 2.04
C CYS A 57 -4.44 6.77 2.08
N ASP A 58 -4.08 6.20 0.93
CA ASP A 58 -3.22 5.02 0.85
C ASP A 58 -1.84 5.27 1.46
N ALA A 59 -1.24 6.44 1.18
CA ALA A 59 0.05 6.82 1.74
C ALA A 59 0.01 6.95 3.28
N MET A 60 -1.06 7.54 3.83
CA MET A 60 -1.29 7.62 5.27
C MET A 60 -1.49 6.25 5.89
N HIS A 61 -2.41 5.45 5.35
CA HIS A 61 -2.66 4.09 5.83
C HIS A 61 -1.39 3.25 5.83
N PHE A 62 -0.58 3.32 4.76
CA PHE A 62 0.70 2.62 4.69
C PHE A 62 1.66 3.02 5.83
N ALA A 63 1.78 4.31 6.13
CA ALA A 63 2.62 4.77 7.24
C ALA A 63 2.06 4.38 8.62
N GLU A 64 0.73 4.45 8.78
CA GLU A 64 0.03 4.06 10.01
C GLU A 64 0.18 2.57 10.31
N GLU A 65 0.02 1.69 9.31
CA GLU A 65 0.20 0.25 9.50
C GLU A 65 1.64 -0.11 9.89
N LEU A 66 2.63 0.58 9.34
CA LEU A 66 4.04 0.34 9.64
C LEU A 66 4.46 0.88 11.02
N THR A 67 3.92 2.03 11.43
CA THR A 67 4.17 2.63 12.74
C THR A 67 3.39 1.94 13.86
N GLY A 68 2.27 1.27 13.52
CA GLY A 68 1.46 0.48 14.42
C GLY A 68 2.09 -0.86 14.82
N ARG A 69 1.44 -1.54 15.79
CA ARG A 69 1.78 -2.91 16.22
C ARG A 69 1.12 -3.95 15.32
N PHE A 70 1.39 -3.91 14.02
CA PHE A 70 0.72 -4.81 13.08
C PHE A 70 1.07 -6.29 13.37
N ARG A 71 0.03 -7.11 13.57
CA ARG A 71 0.01 -8.57 13.83
C ARG A 71 0.71 -9.09 15.09
N ASP A 72 1.86 -8.55 15.48
CA ASP A 72 2.64 -8.97 16.66
C ASP A 72 3.02 -7.77 17.54
N ASN A 73 3.32 -8.05 18.81
CA ASN A 73 3.73 -7.02 19.78
C ASN A 73 5.19 -6.58 19.53
N ARG A 74 5.40 -5.83 18.45
CA ARG A 74 6.70 -5.29 18.04
C ARG A 74 6.77 -3.77 18.20
N PRO A 75 7.98 -3.19 18.34
CA PRO A 75 8.17 -1.76 18.15
C PRO A 75 7.72 -1.33 16.75
N GLY A 76 7.08 -0.17 16.64
CA GLY A 76 6.69 0.40 15.36
C GLY A 76 7.89 0.73 14.49
N TYR A 77 7.72 0.66 13.16
CA TYR A 77 8.75 1.11 12.23
C TYR A 77 8.71 2.61 12.01
N ALA A 78 9.86 3.18 11.65
CA ALA A 78 9.97 4.58 11.30
C ALA A 78 9.41 4.82 9.88
N ALA A 79 8.10 5.02 9.79
CA ALA A 79 7.40 5.38 8.55
C ALA A 79 6.59 6.67 8.74
N LEU A 80 6.53 7.52 7.71
CA LEU A 80 5.76 8.76 7.73
C LEU A 80 5.14 9.03 6.37
N ALA A 81 3.87 9.43 6.35
CA ALA A 81 3.25 9.97 5.15
C ALA A 81 3.51 11.49 5.06
N ILE A 82 3.94 11.94 3.88
CA ILE A 82 4.09 13.36 3.56
C ILE A 82 2.75 13.82 3.01
N SER A 83 1.97 14.46 3.87
CA SER A 83 0.76 15.19 3.52
C SER A 83 0.98 16.68 3.68
N ASP A 84 0.41 17.47 2.77
CA ASP A 84 0.16 18.87 3.05
C ASP A 84 -1.06 18.99 3.98
N ALA A 85 -0.96 19.76 5.05
CA ALA A 85 -2.04 19.98 6.02
C ALA A 85 -3.11 20.97 5.50
N SER A 86 -2.84 21.66 4.38
CA SER A 86 -3.83 22.50 3.71
C SER A 86 -4.72 21.69 2.77
N HIS A 87 -5.73 21.00 3.31
CA HIS A 87 -7.08 20.84 2.73
C HIS A 87 -8.08 20.47 3.84
#